data_AF-A0A2V8DT51-F1
#
_entry.id   AF-A0A2V8DT51-F1
#
_cell.length_a   1.000
_cell.length_b   1.000
_cell.length_c   1.000
_cell.angle_alpha   90.00
_cell.angle_beta   90.00
_cell.angle_gamma   90.00
#
_symmetry.space_group_name_H-M   'P 1'
#
loop_
_entity.id
_entity.type
_entity.pdbx_description
1 polymer ?
#
loop_
_entity_poly.entity_id
_entity_poly.type
_entity_poly.pdbx_seq_one_letter_code
_entity_poly.pdbx_strand_id
1 'polypeptide(L)' 'MPGAASLGHYLILSAVLFAIGTAGVFLRRNLITILLSIEIMLNAVNLSFVAFGRALGSGDGQVIVF' A
#
# COMPACT_ATOMS: atom_id res chain seq x y z
N MET A 1 0.66 -15.48 20.70
CA MET A 1 1.93 -14.82 20.32
C MET A 1 1.67 -13.32 20.19
N PRO A 2 2.36 -12.48 20.97
CA PRO A 2 2.03 -11.09 21.20
C PRO A 2 2.39 -10.22 19.99
N GLY A 3 1.50 -9.29 19.61
CA GLY A 3 1.83 -8.17 18.72
C GLY A 3 1.80 -8.43 17.20
N ALA A 4 1.34 -9.58 16.72
CA ALA A 4 1.13 -9.76 15.28
C ALA A 4 -0.03 -8.87 14.84
N ALA A 5 0.29 -7.70 14.26
CA ALA A 5 -0.69 -6.88 13.55
C ALA A 5 -1.48 -7.80 12.62
N SER A 6 -2.78 -7.96 12.89
CA SER A 6 -3.64 -8.83 12.08
C SER A 6 -3.58 -8.34 10.63
N LEU A 7 -3.79 -9.24 9.65
CA LEU A 7 -3.93 -8.89 8.23
C LEU A 7 -4.77 -7.62 8.02
N GLY A 8 -5.85 -7.48 8.80
CA GLY A 8 -6.70 -6.29 8.80
C GLY A 8 -5.98 -4.97 9.08
N HIS A 9 -4.98 -4.92 9.97
CA HIS A 9 -4.20 -3.70 10.23
C HIS A 9 -3.40 -3.26 9.00
N TYR A 10 -2.77 -4.20 8.30
CA TYR A 10 -2.01 -3.90 7.10
C TYR A 10 -2.92 -3.47 5.94
N LEU A 11 -4.11 -4.07 5.82
CA LEU A 11 -5.11 -3.68 4.81
C LEU A 11 -5.73 -2.31 5.09
N ILE A 12 -5.98 -1.99 6.36
CA ILE A 12 -6.45 -0.65 6.75
C ILE A 12 -5.36 0.38 6.44
N LEU A 13 -4.11 0.10 6.80
CA LEU A 13 -2.98 0.99 6.52
C LEU A 13 -2.79 1.21 5.02
N SER A 14 -2.82 0.15 4.20
CA SER A 14 -2.72 0.29 2.75
C SER A 14 -3.90 1.06 2.16
N ALA A 15 -5.13 0.81 2.62
CA ALA A 15 -6.30 1.58 2.19
C ALA A 15 -6.17 3.07 2.50
N VAL A 16 -5.68 3.42 3.70
CA VAL A 16 -5.42 4.82 4.09
C VAL A 16 -4.36 5.46 3.21
N LEU A 17 -3.22 4.78 2.98
CA LEU A 17 -2.16 5.29 2.12
C LEU A 17 -2.62 5.48 0.67
N PHE A 18 -3.41 4.54 0.15
CA PHE A 18 -3.99 4.64 -1.18
C PHE A 18 -4.97 5.81 -1.29
N ALA A 19 -5.80 6.03 -0.27
CA ALA A 19 -6.71 7.18 -0.22
C ALA A 19 -5.96 8.52 -0.16
N ILE A 20 -4.87 8.60 0.61
CA ILE A 20 -3.99 9.78 0.67
C ILE A 20 -3.36 10.05 -0.69
N GLY A 21 -2.82 9.03 -1.35
CA GLY A 21 -2.24 9.17 -2.69
C GLY A 21 -3.31 9.58 -3.72
N THR A 22 -4.50 8.98 -3.66
CA THR A 22 -5.64 9.35 -4.53
C THR A 22 -6.04 10.81 -4.33
N ALA A 23 -6.19 11.25 -3.08
CA ALA A 23 -6.45 12.65 -2.78
C ALA A 23 -5.32 13.56 -3.29
N GLY A 24 -4.06 13.15 -3.15
CA GLY A 24 -2.90 13.85 -3.69
C GLY A 24 -2.96 14.04 -5.21
N VAL A 25 -3.40 13.02 -5.95
CA VAL A 25 -3.57 13.10 -7.42
C VAL A 25 -4.61 14.15 -7.82
N PHE A 26 -5.75 14.21 -7.12
CA PHE A 26 -6.83 15.16 -7.47
C PHE A 26 -6.63 16.58 -6.94
N LEU A 27 -5.94 16.75 -5.80
CA LEU A 27 -5.79 18.06 -5.15
C LEU A 27 -4.58 18.85 -5.65
N ARG A 28 -3.60 18.20 -6.28
CA ARG A 28 -2.33 18.82 -6.64
C ARG A 28 -2.31 19.21 -8.12
N ARG A 29 -1.71 20.37 -8.41
CA ARG A 29 -1.51 20.87 -9.78
C ARG A 29 -0.06 20.72 -10.26
N ASN A 30 0.86 20.39 -9.36
CA ASN A 30 2.27 20.19 -9.69
C ASN A 30 2.47 18.72 -10.09
N LEU A 31 3.02 18.51 -11.29
CA LEU A 31 3.30 17.19 -11.84
C LEU A 31 4.19 16.35 -10.91
N ILE A 32 5.21 16.96 -10.29
CA ILE A 32 6.11 16.25 -9.35
C ILE A 32 5.31 15.71 -8.16
N THR A 33 4.39 16.51 -7.62
CA THR A 33 3.57 16.08 -6.47
C THR A 33 2.53 15.04 -6.87
N ILE A 34 2.00 15.11 -8.09
CA ILE A 34 1.12 14.07 -8.64
C ILE A 34 1.89 12.75 -8.78
N LEU A 35 3.10 12.78 -9.33
CA LEU A 35 3.96 11.59 -9.45
C LEU A 35 4.30 10.99 -8.08
N LEU A 36 4.65 11.82 -7.09
CA LEU A 36 4.85 11.38 -5.71
C LEU A 36 3.58 10.73 -5.11
N SER A 37 2.41 11.28 -5.42
CA SER A 37 1.14 10.72 -4.96
C SER A 37 0.88 9.35 -5.60
N ILE A 38 1.25 9.17 -6.87
CA ILE A 38 1.19 7.87 -7.56
C ILE A 38 2.17 6.88 -6.93
N GLU A 39 3.40 7.28 -6.60
CA GLU A 39 4.36 6.42 -5.89
C GLU A 39 3.80 5.94 -4.54
N ILE A 40 3.12 6.83 -3.79
CA ILE A 40 2.44 6.46 -2.55
C ILE A 40 1.31 5.45 -2.80
N MET A 41 0.51 5.63 -3.85
CA MET A 41 -0.55 4.68 -4.22
C MET A 41 0.04 3.31 -4.59
N LEU A 42 1.11 3.27 -5.37
CA LEU A 42 1.79 2.03 -5.76
C LEU A 42 2.39 1.32 -4.54
N ASN A 43 2.99 2.06 -3.61
CA ASN A 43 3.53 1.50 -2.38
C ASN A 43 2.43 0.89 -1.49
N ALA A 44 1.26 1.53 -1.42
CA ALA A 44 0.10 1.00 -0.71
C ALA A 44 -0.42 -0.32 -1.30
N VAL A 45 -0.47 -0.42 -2.62
CA VAL A 45 -0.85 -1.66 -3.32
C VAL A 45 0.17 -2.77 -3.05
N ASN A 46 1.46 -2.46 -3.11
CA ASN A 46 2.54 -3.40 -2.78
C ASN A 46 2.45 -3.90 -1.33
N LEU A 47 2.14 -3.02 -0.37
CA LEU A 47 1.91 -3.40 1.01
C LEU A 47 0.74 -4.39 1.15
N SER A 48 -0.33 -4.20 0.39
CA SER A 48 -1.49 -5.11 0.37
C SER A 48 -1.09 -6.50 -0.15
N PHE A 49 -0.32 -6.56 -1.23
CA PHE A 49 0.16 -7.84 -1.79
C PHE A 49 1.07 -8.59 -0.81
N VAL A 50 2.00 -7.90 -0.16
CA VAL A 50 2.87 -8.51 0.86
C VAL A 50 2.06 -8.99 2.06
N ALA A 51 1.07 -8.22 2.51
CA ALA A 51 0.21 -8.62 3.63
C ALA A 51 -0.58 -9.90 3.31
N PHE A 52 -1.15 -9.99 2.11
CA PHE A 52 -1.85 -11.20 1.65
C PHE A 52 -0.91 -12.39 1.44
N GLY A 53 0.26 -12.20 0.83
CA GLY A 53 1.25 -13.27 0.68
C GLY A 53 1.68 -13.84 2.04
N ARG A 54 1.94 -12.98 3.02
CA ARG A 54 2.25 -13.40 4.39
C ARG A 54 1.08 -14.14 5.06
N ALA A 55 -0.16 -13.70 4.84
CA ALA A 55 -1.34 -14.34 5.42
C ALA A 55 -1.67 -15.70 4.80
N LEU A 56 -1.38 -15.88 3.50
CA LEU A 56 -1.60 -17.12 2.76
C LEU A 56 -0.42 -18.11 2.88
N GLY A 57 0.69 -17.69 3.50
CA GLY A 57 1.91 -18.50 3.60
C GLY A 57 2.65 -18.67 2.27
N SER A 58 2.31 -17.87 1.25
CA SER A 58 2.94 -17.89 -0.06
C SER A 58 3.88 -16.70 -0.23
N GLY A 59 5.10 -16.96 -0.70
CA GLY A 59 6.09 -15.92 -1.02
C GLY A 59 5.70 -15.04 -2.21
N ASP A 60 4.62 -15.39 -2.92
CA ASP A 60 4.15 -14.74 -4.15
C ASP A 60 3.88 -13.24 -3.96
N GLY A 61 3.43 -12.84 -2.76
CA GLY A 61 3.22 -11.43 -2.43
C GLY A 61 4.49 -10.58 -2.47
N GLN A 62 5.68 -11.17 -2.31
CA GLN A 62 6.96 -10.47 -2.47
C GLN A 62 7.46 -10.42 -3.91
N VAL A 63 7.04 -11.35 -4.77
CA VAL A 63 7.49 -11.41 -6.18
C VAL A 63 6.93 -10.23 -7.01
N ILE A 64 5.79 -9.68 -6.58
CA ILE A 64 5.12 -8.55 -7.26
C ILE A 64 5.58 -7.19 -6.71
N VAL A 65 6.32 -7.15 -5.60
CA VAL A 65 6.76 -5.88 -4.98
C VAL A 65 8.15 -5.50 -5.47
N PHE A 66 8.24 -4.35 -6.13
CA PHE A 66 9.45 -3.70 -6.64
C PHE A 66 9.53 -2.25 -6.18
#